data_AF-A0A849NFT3-F1
#
_entry.id   AF-A0A849NFT3-F1
#
_cell.length_a   1.000
_cell.length_b   1.000
_cell.length_c   1.000
_cell.angle_alpha   90.00
_cell.angle_beta   90.00
_cell.angle_gamma   90.00
#
_symmetry.space_group_name_H-M   'P 1'
#
loop_
_entity.id
_entity.type
_entity.pdbx_description
1 polymer ?
#
loop_
_entity_poly.entity_id
_entity_poly.type
_entity_poly.pdbx_seq_one_letter_code
_entity_poly.pdbx_strand_id
1 'polypeptide(L)'
;MTTLPPSKVNEFPEDSLEKKVYNIADSLEEYIPIMNDRNRLGYNLYKFMTGEGDSPEVIVRNAKLTVENISYDELANKIKQELEKIK
;
A
#
# COMPACT_ATOMS: atom_id res chain seq x y z
N MET A 1 -23.68 17.16 28.31
CA MET A 1 -22.98 16.12 27.52
C MET A 1 -21.56 16.61 27.29
N THR A 2 -20.60 16.20 28.11
CA THR A 2 -19.19 16.56 27.95
C THR A 2 -18.46 15.29 27.54
N THR A 3 -18.23 15.12 26.24
CA THR A 3 -17.52 13.95 25.72
C THR A 3 -16.02 14.14 25.93
N LEU A 4 -15.36 13.12 26.47
CA LEU A 4 -13.90 13.06 26.57
C LEU A 4 -13.26 13.25 25.18
N PRO A 5 -12.07 13.86 25.11
CA PRO A 5 -11.33 13.94 23.86
C PRO A 5 -11.03 12.53 23.34
N PRO A 6 -11.00 12.34 22.01
CA PRO A 6 -10.69 11.06 21.42
C PRO A 6 -9.32 10.56 21.91
N SER A 7 -9.20 9.25 22.10
CA SER A 7 -7.94 8.62 22.48
C SER A 7 -6.86 8.96 21.45
N LYS A 8 -5.62 9.18 21.90
CA LYS A 8 -4.47 9.34 21.00
C LYS A 8 -4.36 8.09 20.14
N VAL A 9 -4.31 8.28 18.83
CA VAL A 9 -4.05 7.22 17.87
C VAL A 9 -2.61 6.76 18.10
N ASN A 10 -2.41 5.47 18.38
CA ASN A 10 -1.08 4.88 18.39
C ASN A 10 -0.63 4.75 16.93
N GLU A 11 0.23 5.67 16.50
CA GLU A 11 0.86 5.57 15.19
C GLU A 11 1.75 4.33 15.14
N PHE A 12 1.72 3.64 14.01
CA PHE A 12 2.63 2.52 13.78
C PHE A 12 4.09 3.00 13.90
N PRO A 13 4.98 2.20 14.51
CA PRO A 13 6.40 2.51 14.57
C PRO A 13 6.93 2.73 13.15
N GLU A 14 7.72 3.79 12.96
CA GLU A 14 8.22 4.20 11.63
C GLU A 14 9.11 3.15 10.96
N ASP A 15 9.71 2.28 11.77
CA ASP A 15 10.52 1.18 11.28
C ASP A 15 9.73 -0.08 10.90
N SER A 16 8.41 -0.10 11.16
CA SER A 16 7.58 -1.24 10.74
C SER A 16 7.55 -1.32 9.21
N LEU A 17 7.69 -2.55 8.69
CA LEU A 17 7.50 -2.87 7.28
C LEU A 17 6.17 -2.33 6.76
N GLU A 18 5.14 -2.33 7.61
CA GLU A 18 3.81 -1.80 7.29
C GLU A 18 3.89 -0.32 6.89
N LYS A 19 4.52 0.53 7.71
CA LYS A 19 4.58 1.97 7.45
C LYS A 19 5.40 2.28 6.19
N LYS A 20 6.46 1.52 5.91
CA LYS A 20 7.25 1.63 4.67
C LYS A 20 6.43 1.26 3.44
N VAL A 21 5.67 0.16 3.51
CA VAL A 21 4.84 -0.31 2.40
C VAL A 21 3.63 0.59 2.15
N TYR A 22 2.98 1.10 3.20
CA TYR A 22 1.88 2.06 3.08
C TYR A 22 2.36 3.40 2.51
N ASN A 23 3.57 3.87 2.86
CA ASN A 23 4.16 5.06 2.24
C ASN A 23 4.40 4.89 0.73
N ILE A 24 4.77 3.68 0.28
CA ILE A 24 4.87 3.39 -1.16
C ILE A 24 3.49 3.45 -1.82
N ALA A 25 2.47 2.89 -1.17
CA ALA A 25 1.11 2.96 -1.70
C ALA A 25 0.60 4.40 -1.77
N ASP A 26 0.98 5.27 -0.82
CA ASP A 26 0.63 6.69 -0.85
C ASP A 26 1.42 7.49 -1.89
N SER A 27 2.68 7.15 -2.17
CA SER A 27 3.42 7.80 -3.27
C SER A 27 2.82 7.50 -4.65
N LEU A 28 1.98 6.45 -4.74
CA LEU A 28 1.22 6.09 -5.93
C LEU A 28 -0.14 6.80 -6.02
N GLU A 29 -0.44 7.79 -5.17
CA GLU A 29 -1.68 8.60 -5.22
C GLU A 29 -1.95 9.21 -6.59
N GLU A 30 -0.91 9.59 -7.32
CA GLU A 30 -1.00 10.15 -8.68
C GLU A 30 -1.61 9.14 -9.67
N TYR A 31 -1.42 7.84 -9.43
CA TYR A 31 -1.92 6.76 -10.28
C TYR A 31 -3.15 6.08 -9.70
N ILE A 32 -3.29 6.07 -8.37
CA ILE A 32 -4.40 5.48 -7.64
C ILE A 32 -5.04 6.58 -6.76
N PRO A 33 -5.93 7.39 -7.35
CA PRO A 33 -6.55 8.51 -6.61
C PRO A 33 -7.38 8.01 -5.42
N ILE A 34 -7.92 6.78 -5.53
CA ILE A 34 -8.76 6.19 -4.48
C ILE A 34 -7.89 5.69 -3.32
N MET A 35 -7.95 6.39 -2.20
CA MET A 35 -7.24 6.02 -0.96
C MET A 35 -7.55 4.59 -0.48
N ASN A 36 -8.78 4.10 -0.68
CA ASN A 36 -9.12 2.72 -0.32
C ASN A 36 -8.36 1.69 -1.17
N ASP A 37 -8.11 2.00 -2.43
CA ASP A 37 -7.35 1.14 -3.35
C ASP A 37 -5.86 1.16 -2.97
N ARG A 38 -5.32 2.33 -2.61
CA ARG A 38 -3.98 2.45 -2.02
C ARG A 38 -3.85 1.61 -0.75
N ASN A 39 -4.82 1.69 0.16
CA ASN A 39 -4.80 0.90 1.39
C ASN A 39 -4.85 -0.61 1.15
N ARG A 40 -5.64 -1.06 0.17
CA ARG A 40 -5.70 -2.48 -0.23
C ARG A 40 -4.37 -2.94 -0.85
N LEU A 41 -3.75 -2.07 -1.64
CA LEU A 41 -2.44 -2.33 -2.23
C LEU A 41 -1.37 -2.41 -1.14
N GLY A 42 -1.30 -1.44 -0.24
CA GLY A 42 -0.38 -1.46 0.90
C GLY A 42 -0.51 -2.72 1.77
N TYR A 43 -1.73 -3.14 2.09
CA TYR A 43 -1.97 -4.37 2.85
C TYR A 43 -1.49 -5.64 2.11
N ASN A 44 -1.75 -5.74 0.81
CA ASN A 44 -1.33 -6.89 0.01
C ASN A 44 0.20 -6.94 -0.16
N LEU A 45 0.84 -5.78 -0.33
CA LEU A 45 2.29 -5.68 -0.38
C LEU A 45 2.93 -6.05 0.96
N TYR A 46 2.30 -5.67 2.06
CA TYR A 46 2.75 -6.08 3.38
C TYR A 46 2.70 -7.61 3.53
N LYS A 47 1.58 -8.25 3.11
CA LYS A 47 1.47 -9.72 3.07
C LYS A 47 2.55 -10.37 2.21
N PHE A 48 2.86 -9.78 1.06
CA PHE A 48 3.92 -10.27 0.19
C PHE A 48 5.28 -10.22 0.92
N MET A 49 5.55 -9.14 1.64
CA MET A 49 6.78 -8.99 2.42
C MET A 49 6.86 -9.93 3.62
N THR A 50 5.73 -10.27 4.26
CA THR A 50 5.67 -11.26 5.34
C THR A 50 5.66 -12.71 4.85
N GLY A 51 5.66 -12.94 3.53
CA GLY A 51 5.70 -14.27 2.92
C GLY A 51 4.35 -14.97 2.79
N GLU A 52 3.24 -14.28 3.12
CA GLU A 52 1.86 -14.80 3.03
C GLU A 52 1.10 -14.28 1.80
N GLY A 53 1.74 -13.47 0.95
CA GLY A 53 1.11 -12.78 -0.17
C GLY A 53 1.50 -13.30 -1.55
N ASP A 54 0.64 -13.00 -2.53
CA ASP A 54 0.89 -13.26 -3.94
C ASP A 54 1.85 -12.24 -4.57
N SER A 55 2.36 -12.55 -5.75
CA SER A 55 3.23 -11.65 -6.52
C SER A 55 2.56 -10.29 -6.80
N PRO A 56 3.32 -9.19 -6.89
CA PRO A 56 2.77 -7.85 -7.12
C PRO A 56 1.90 -7.74 -8.38
N GLU A 57 2.18 -8.50 -9.44
CA GLU A 57 1.31 -8.60 -10.63
C GLU A 57 -0.08 -9.17 -10.33
N VAL A 58 -0.13 -10.20 -9.48
CA VAL A 58 -1.39 -10.83 -9.05
C VAL A 58 -2.14 -9.87 -8.13
N ILE A 59 -1.44 -9.18 -7.24
CA ILE A 59 -2.03 -8.17 -6.35
C ILE A 59 -2.70 -7.06 -7.17
N VAL A 60 -2.00 -6.52 -8.16
CA VAL A 60 -2.51 -5.43 -9.01
C VAL A 60 -3.73 -5.89 -9.82
N ARG A 61 -3.73 -7.15 -10.31
CA ARG A 61 -4.90 -7.75 -11.00
C ARG A 61 -6.08 -8.06 -10.07
N ASN A 62 -5.83 -8.64 -8.89
CA ASN A 62 -6.88 -9.06 -7.96
C ASN A 62 -7.49 -7.90 -7.18
N ALA A 63 -6.71 -6.85 -6.92
CA ALA A 63 -7.16 -5.73 -6.12
C ALA A 63 -8.24 -4.88 -6.82
N LYS A 64 -8.52 -5.11 -8.12
CA LYS A 64 -9.48 -4.32 -8.92
C LYS A 64 -9.26 -2.82 -8.72
N LEU A 65 -7.98 -2.42 -8.76
CA LEU A 65 -7.57 -1.05 -8.51
C LEU A 65 -8.07 -0.15 -9.63
N THR A 66 -8.54 1.02 -9.24
CA THR A 66 -8.88 2.10 -10.17
C THR A 66 -7.59 2.82 -10.50
N VAL A 67 -6.98 2.44 -11.61
CA VAL A 67 -5.68 2.96 -12.04
C VAL A 67 -5.91 4.00 -13.13
N GLU A 68 -5.34 5.18 -12.93
CA GLU A 68 -5.35 6.27 -13.91
C GLU A 68 -3.92 6.54 -14.38
N ASN A 69 -3.77 6.90 -15.66
CA ASN A 69 -2.50 7.32 -16.28
C ASN A 69 -1.36 6.29 -16.36
N ILE A 70 -1.55 5.03 -15.94
CA ILE A 70 -0.52 3.98 -16.04
C ILE A 70 -1.15 2.61 -16.33
N SER A 71 -0.40 1.72 -16.99
CA SER A 71 -0.83 0.34 -17.19
C SER A 71 -0.61 -0.52 -15.92
N TYR A 72 -1.40 -1.58 -15.78
CA TYR A 72 -1.27 -2.53 -14.67
C TYR A 72 0.13 -3.17 -14.59
N ASP A 73 0.77 -3.42 -15.73
CA ASP A 73 2.13 -3.99 -15.79
C ASP A 73 3.21 -3.00 -15.33
N GLU A 74 3.11 -1.73 -15.73
CA GLU A 74 4.04 -0.69 -15.29
C GLU A 74 3.89 -0.40 -13.79
N LEU A 75 2.65 -0.43 -13.28
CA LEU A 75 2.37 -0.25 -11.87
C LEU A 75 2.94 -1.43 -11.05
N ALA A 76 2.80 -2.66 -11.54
CA ALA A 76 3.44 -3.83 -10.93
C ALA A 76 4.97 -3.72 -10.92
N ASN A 77 5.59 -3.26 -12.01
CA ASN A 77 7.04 -3.06 -12.08
C ASN A 77 7.54 -1.97 -11.12
N LYS A 78 6.85 -0.83 -11.02
CA LYS A 78 7.19 0.22 -10.04
C LYS A 78 7.12 -0.30 -8.61
N ILE A 79 6.04 -1.00 -8.27
CA ILE A 79 5.87 -1.63 -6.96
C ILE A 79 7.01 -2.60 -6.67
N LYS A 80 7.39 -3.42 -7.65
CA LYS A 80 8.46 -4.40 -7.50
C LYS A 80 9.82 -3.74 -7.24
N GLN A 81 10.11 -2.64 -7.93
CA GLN A 81 11.30 -1.82 -7.69
C GLN A 81 11.30 -1.18 -6.30
N GLU A 82 10.16 -0.64 -5.86
CA GLU A 82 10.04 -0.05 -4.52
C GLU A 82 10.13 -1.10 -3.41
N LEU A 83 9.60 -2.30 -3.63
CA LEU A 83 9.77 -3.44 -2.72
C LEU A 83 11.23 -3.93 -2.66
N GLU A 84 11.94 -3.96 -3.78
CA GLU A 84 13.37 -4.33 -3.80
C GLU A 84 14.25 -3.34 -3.02
N LYS A 85 13.86 -2.06 -2.92
CA LYS A 85 14.55 -1.07 -2.08
C LYS A 85 14.37 -1.30 -0.58
N ILE A 86 13.34 -2.04 -0.17
CA ILE A 86 13.05 -2.36 1.24
C ILE A 86 13.80 -3.62 1.71
N LYS A 87 14.20 -4.49 0.77
CA LYS A 87 14.86 -5.77 1.04
C LYS A 87 16.33 -5.59 1.40
#